data_AF-A0A496ACH2-F1
#
_entry.id   AF-A0A496ACH2-F1
#
_cell.length_a   1.000
_cell.length_b   1.000
_cell.length_c   1.000
_cell.angle_alpha   90.00
_cell.angle_beta   90.00
_cell.angle_gamma   90.00
#
_symmetry.space_group_name_H-M   'P 1'
#
loop_
_entity.id
_entity.type
_entity.pdbx_description
1 polymer ?
#
loop_
_entity_poly.entity_id
_entity_poly.type
_entity_poly.pdbx_seq_one_letter_code
_entity_poly.pdbx_strand_id
1 'polypeptide(L)'
;MRLIYVCMATLFLVASLIAFAEKVEVTNIKDNKNGAYQATALEEKGKFFHDRNYTITNIPKEFIGLTQVSTSADCPGGQDYRLTFEIDRPAYVYQAWDSRHKRPEDRGQEPKGWFTDGYTDTEKTLVLDAPHPPVEYFIYKSNEPYPEGKVELLGIDEVIGDPVIMWTIFVEEGQLPVSPVGNLTTTWGDIKTD
;
A
#
# COMPACT_ATOMS: atom_id res chain seq x y z
N MET A 1 45.00 43.63 -31.84
CA MET A 1 43.64 44.13 -31.53
C MET A 1 42.62 43.05 -31.89
N ARG A 2 41.63 42.86 -31.01
CA ARG A 2 40.58 41.82 -30.94
C ARG A 2 39.71 41.65 -32.19
N LEU A 3 39.19 40.43 -32.42
CA LEU A 3 37.84 40.13 -32.94
C LEU A 3 37.57 38.61 -32.76
N ILE A 4 36.99 38.18 -31.63
CA ILE A 4 35.56 37.86 -31.37
C ILE A 4 35.20 36.41 -31.79
N TYR A 5 34.91 35.62 -30.76
CA TYR A 5 34.34 34.27 -30.78
C TYR A 5 32.88 34.30 -31.26
N VAL A 6 32.48 33.36 -32.11
CA VAL A 6 31.07 33.01 -32.39
C VAL A 6 30.99 31.48 -32.27
N CYS A 7 30.63 30.96 -31.10
CA CYS A 7 29.28 30.49 -30.78
C CYS A 7 28.75 29.40 -31.73
N MET A 8 28.92 28.14 -31.33
CA MET A 8 27.85 27.14 -31.46
C MET A 8 28.05 26.05 -30.41
N ALA A 9 27.69 26.39 -29.18
CA ALA A 9 27.41 25.40 -28.15
C ALA A 9 26.05 24.77 -28.48
N THR A 10 26.05 23.61 -29.14
CA THR A 10 24.88 22.72 -29.14
C THR A 10 24.78 22.08 -27.76
N LEU A 11 24.16 22.83 -26.85
CA LEU A 11 23.76 22.36 -25.53
C LEU A 11 22.61 21.36 -25.73
N PHE A 12 22.92 20.07 -25.79
CA PHE A 12 21.94 19.00 -25.62
C PHE A 12 21.46 19.04 -24.16
N LEU A 13 20.50 19.92 -23.87
CA LEU A 13 19.78 19.92 -22.61
C LEU A 13 18.76 18.79 -22.67
N VAL A 14 19.20 17.56 -22.37
CA VAL A 14 18.25 16.48 -22.07
C VAL A 14 17.65 16.84 -20.71
N ALA A 15 16.53 17.56 -20.74
CA ALA A 15 15.70 17.73 -19.57
C ALA A 15 15.18 16.35 -19.20
N SER A 16 15.86 15.67 -18.28
CA SER A 16 15.33 14.52 -17.58
C SER A 16 14.09 15.00 -16.83
N LEU A 17 12.91 14.85 -17.43
CA LEU A 17 11.65 14.93 -16.73
C LEU A 17 11.67 13.80 -15.71
N ILE A 18 12.10 14.12 -14.49
CA ILE A 18 11.84 13.28 -13.34
C ILE A 18 10.34 13.45 -13.11
N ALA A 19 9.54 12.57 -13.72
CA ALA A 19 8.17 12.38 -13.30
C ALA A 19 8.25 11.86 -11.86
N PHE A 20 8.04 12.73 -10.89
CA PHE A 20 7.73 12.28 -9.55
C PHE A 20 6.39 11.57 -9.67
N ALA A 21 6.40 10.23 -9.51
CA ALA A 21 5.16 9.49 -9.38
C ALA A 21 4.38 10.11 -8.21
N GLU A 22 3.17 10.59 -8.51
CA GLU A 22 2.31 11.20 -7.52
C GLU A 22 1.84 10.11 -6.55
N LYS A 23 1.84 10.41 -5.25
CA LYS A 23 1.42 9.45 -4.23
C LYS A 23 -0.08 9.22 -4.35
N VAL A 24 -0.54 7.98 -4.17
CA VAL A 24 -1.97 7.68 -4.02
C VAL A 24 -2.50 8.44 -2.81
N GLU A 25 -3.51 9.28 -3.01
CA GLU A 25 -4.14 10.03 -1.92
C GLU A 25 -5.05 9.08 -1.13
N VAL A 26 -4.94 9.12 0.21
CA VAL A 26 -5.82 8.34 1.09
C VAL A 26 -6.61 9.29 1.99
N THR A 27 -7.94 9.20 1.93
CA THR A 27 -8.84 10.03 2.73
C THR A 27 -9.92 9.20 3.42
N ASN A 28 -10.76 9.84 4.24
CA ASN A 28 -11.95 9.24 4.85
C ASN A 28 -11.68 7.94 5.64
N ILE A 29 -10.52 7.83 6.28
CA ILE A 29 -10.11 6.65 7.05
C ILE A 29 -11.00 6.50 8.30
N LYS A 30 -11.73 5.39 8.40
CA LYS A 30 -12.67 5.08 9.48
C LYS A 30 -12.72 3.58 9.75
N ASP A 31 -12.83 3.19 11.01
CA ASP A 31 -13.15 1.82 11.39
C ASP A 31 -14.56 1.71 12.00
N ASN A 32 -14.98 0.49 12.32
CA ASN A 32 -16.24 0.22 13.02
C ASN A 32 -16.12 0.18 14.55
N LYS A 33 -14.96 0.58 15.10
CA LYS A 33 -14.66 0.48 16.54
C LYS A 33 -14.09 1.78 17.15
N ASN A 34 -14.12 2.88 16.40
CA ASN A 34 -13.66 4.21 16.76
C ASN A 34 -12.13 4.34 16.98
N GLY A 35 -11.34 3.57 16.22
CA GLY A 35 -9.89 3.76 16.11
C GLY A 35 -9.53 5.11 15.48
N ALA A 36 -8.28 5.52 15.67
CA ALA A 36 -7.74 6.77 15.12
C ALA A 36 -6.62 6.47 14.12
N TYR A 37 -6.62 7.20 13.00
CA TYR A 37 -5.73 6.96 11.87
C TYR A 37 -5.25 8.27 11.26
N GLN A 38 -4.10 8.22 10.60
CA GLN A 38 -3.57 9.32 9.81
C GLN A 38 -2.99 8.80 8.49
N ALA A 39 -3.28 9.50 7.39
CA ALA A 39 -2.54 9.33 6.14
C ALA A 39 -1.22 10.08 6.25
N THR A 40 -0.09 9.39 6.06
CA THR A 40 1.25 9.96 6.11
C THR A 40 2.13 9.33 5.04
N ALA A 41 3.31 9.89 4.80
CA ALA A 41 4.33 9.21 3.99
C ALA A 41 5.00 8.09 4.80
N LEU A 42 5.22 6.95 4.15
CA LEU A 42 6.06 5.87 4.67
C LEU A 42 7.53 6.26 4.52
N GLU A 43 8.20 6.59 5.63
CA GLU A 43 9.55 7.16 5.62
C GLU A 43 10.48 6.39 6.57
N GLU A 44 11.74 6.25 6.18
CA GLU A 44 12.75 5.64 7.05
C GLU A 44 12.92 6.49 8.32
N LYS A 45 12.82 5.85 9.50
CA LYS A 45 12.74 6.49 10.83
C LYS A 45 11.50 7.36 11.03
N GLY A 46 10.50 7.28 10.13
CA GLY A 46 9.18 7.84 10.31
C GLY A 46 8.43 7.15 11.45
N LYS A 47 7.22 7.63 11.76
CA LYS A 47 6.39 7.02 12.81
C LYS A 47 5.79 5.69 12.35
N PHE A 48 5.90 4.67 13.21
CA PHE A 48 5.16 3.41 13.02
C PHE A 48 3.68 3.60 13.37
N PHE A 49 3.40 4.14 14.56
CA PHE A 49 2.07 4.57 14.99
C PHE A 49 2.01 6.09 15.06
N HIS A 50 0.91 6.70 14.62
CA HIS A 50 0.80 8.17 14.64
C HIS A 50 0.81 8.73 16.07
N ASP A 51 0.33 7.94 17.04
CA ASP A 51 0.16 8.32 18.45
C ASP A 51 1.25 7.78 19.40
N ARG A 52 2.30 7.17 18.86
CA ARG A 52 3.51 6.79 19.62
C ARG A 52 4.76 7.39 19.00
N ASN A 53 5.88 7.20 19.68
CA ASN A 53 7.21 7.59 19.21
C ASN A 53 8.00 6.40 18.64
N TYR A 54 7.33 5.28 18.35
CA TYR A 54 7.95 4.12 17.72
C TYR A 54 8.27 4.46 16.27
N THR A 55 9.47 4.10 15.83
CA THR A 55 9.91 4.36 14.46
C THR A 55 9.71 3.15 13.57
N ILE A 56 9.55 3.39 12.27
CA ILE A 56 9.64 2.36 11.25
C ILE A 56 11.04 2.38 10.60
N THR A 57 11.69 1.23 10.50
CA THR A 57 13.05 1.10 9.94
C THR A 57 13.14 -0.07 8.96
N ASN A 58 14.25 -0.16 8.24
CA ASN A 58 14.54 -1.20 7.24
C ASN A 58 13.44 -1.32 6.17
N ILE A 59 12.91 -0.18 5.72
CA ILE A 59 11.86 -0.17 4.69
C ILE A 59 12.50 -0.53 3.34
N PRO A 60 11.96 -1.54 2.61
CA PRO A 60 12.37 -1.80 1.23
C PRO A 60 12.24 -0.53 0.38
N LYS A 61 13.25 -0.22 -0.43
CA LYS A 61 13.38 1.08 -1.11
C LYS A 61 12.18 1.45 -1.98
N GLU A 62 11.56 0.45 -2.58
CA GLU A 62 10.35 0.56 -3.40
C GLU A 62 9.11 1.03 -2.61
N PHE A 63 9.10 0.87 -1.29
CA PHE A 63 7.98 1.29 -0.45
C PHE A 63 8.20 2.66 0.19
N ILE A 64 9.44 3.19 0.16
CA ILE A 64 9.74 4.51 0.70
C ILE A 64 8.97 5.58 -0.08
N GLY A 65 8.24 6.42 0.65
CA GLY A 65 7.46 7.52 0.12
C GLY A 65 6.01 7.17 -0.21
N LEU A 66 5.63 5.89 -0.21
CA LEU A 66 4.23 5.48 -0.37
C LEU A 66 3.32 6.06 0.71
N THR A 67 2.03 6.18 0.44
CA THR A 67 1.06 6.68 1.43
C THR A 67 0.77 5.55 2.43
N GLN A 68 1.08 5.79 3.70
CA GLN A 68 0.80 4.93 4.83
C GLN A 68 -0.52 5.35 5.49
N VAL A 69 -1.39 4.38 5.78
CA VAL A 69 -2.47 4.52 6.75
C VAL A 69 -1.89 4.16 8.12
N SER A 70 -1.37 5.17 8.82
CA SER A 70 -0.75 5.00 10.14
C SER A 70 -1.84 4.84 11.19
N THR A 71 -1.76 3.75 11.96
CA THR A 71 -2.74 3.38 12.98
C THR A 71 -2.36 3.94 14.35
N SER A 72 -3.32 4.04 15.27
CA SER A 72 -3.04 4.21 16.69
C SER A 72 -2.54 2.89 17.28
N ALA A 73 -1.60 2.95 18.23
CA ALA A 73 -1.05 1.74 18.85
C ALA A 73 -2.09 0.91 19.62
N ASP A 74 -3.16 1.54 20.10
CA ASP A 74 -4.26 0.87 20.80
C ASP A 74 -5.51 0.72 19.91
N CYS A 75 -5.36 0.79 18.57
CA CYS A 75 -6.48 0.52 17.68
C CYS A 75 -7.08 -0.86 17.99
N PRO A 76 -8.41 -0.99 18.00
CA PRO A 76 -9.10 -2.23 18.36
C PRO A 76 -9.11 -3.24 17.19
N GLY A 77 -8.76 -4.50 17.46
CA GLY A 77 -8.65 -5.57 16.45
C GLY A 77 -9.82 -6.54 16.44
N GLY A 78 -9.61 -7.73 15.88
CA GLY A 78 -10.56 -8.85 15.93
C GLY A 78 -11.36 -9.08 14.66
N GLN A 79 -12.06 -10.23 14.61
CA GLN A 79 -12.74 -10.72 13.41
C GLN A 79 -13.85 -9.80 12.90
N ASP A 80 -14.53 -9.09 13.80
CA ASP A 80 -15.59 -8.12 13.46
C ASP A 80 -15.02 -6.75 13.06
N TYR A 81 -13.72 -6.50 13.19
CA TYR A 81 -13.08 -5.24 12.78
C TYR A 81 -13.24 -5.01 11.28
N ARG A 82 -13.51 -3.77 10.89
CA ARG A 82 -13.62 -3.31 9.50
C ARG A 82 -12.95 -1.94 9.42
N LEU A 83 -11.93 -1.81 8.58
CA LEU A 83 -11.32 -0.52 8.24
C LEU A 83 -11.73 -0.11 6.83
N THR A 84 -12.09 1.14 6.66
CA THR A 84 -12.46 1.72 5.37
C THR A 84 -11.71 3.02 5.14
N PHE A 85 -11.34 3.27 3.89
CA PHE A 85 -10.76 4.53 3.44
C PHE A 85 -11.03 4.72 1.95
N GLU A 86 -10.80 5.93 1.44
CA GLU A 86 -10.96 6.26 0.02
C GLU A 86 -9.59 6.50 -0.62
N ILE A 87 -9.42 6.02 -1.86
CA ILE A 87 -8.24 6.23 -2.70
C ILE A 87 -8.63 6.98 -3.99
N ASP A 88 -7.74 7.85 -4.47
CA ASP A 88 -7.98 8.73 -5.65
C ASP A 88 -7.66 8.06 -7.00
N ARG A 89 -7.04 6.88 -6.99
CA ARG A 89 -6.69 6.11 -8.18
C ARG A 89 -6.56 4.63 -7.85
N PRO A 90 -6.57 3.73 -8.84
CA PRO A 90 -6.35 2.32 -8.57
C PRO A 90 -5.03 2.07 -7.84
N ALA A 91 -5.06 1.22 -6.81
CA ALA A 91 -3.90 1.00 -5.96
C ALA A 91 -3.83 -0.41 -5.40
N TYR A 92 -2.61 -0.94 -5.30
CA TYR A 92 -2.36 -2.11 -4.47
C TYR A 92 -2.33 -1.69 -3.00
N VAL A 93 -2.95 -2.51 -2.16
CA VAL A 93 -2.91 -2.33 -0.71
C VAL A 93 -1.91 -3.32 -0.13
N TYR A 94 -0.98 -2.80 0.66
CA TYR A 94 -0.03 -3.59 1.42
C TYR A 94 -0.43 -3.62 2.89
N GLN A 95 -0.30 -4.77 3.52
CA GLN A 95 -0.60 -4.97 4.93
C GLN A 95 0.60 -5.63 5.60
N ALA A 96 1.14 -4.97 6.62
CA ALA A 96 2.29 -5.43 7.38
C ALA A 96 1.84 -6.24 8.60
N TRP A 97 2.29 -7.50 8.66
CA TRP A 97 1.91 -8.50 9.65
C TRP A 97 2.99 -8.71 10.68
N ASP A 98 2.68 -8.51 11.96
CA ASP A 98 3.63 -8.64 13.06
C ASP A 98 4.16 -10.09 13.18
N SER A 99 5.48 -10.25 13.05
CA SER A 99 6.15 -11.56 12.97
C SER A 99 6.06 -12.40 14.26
N ARG A 100 5.66 -11.80 15.38
CA ARG A 100 5.48 -12.50 16.66
C ARG A 100 4.25 -13.40 16.67
N HIS A 101 3.38 -13.25 15.68
CA HIS A 101 2.06 -13.87 15.64
C HIS A 101 1.94 -14.90 14.53
N LYS A 102 1.04 -15.87 14.74
CA LYS A 102 0.77 -16.93 13.74
C LYS A 102 0.42 -16.29 12.39
N ARG A 103 1.12 -16.68 11.32
CA ARG A 103 0.92 -16.09 9.99
C ARG A 103 -0.51 -16.34 9.48
N PRO A 104 -1.07 -15.46 8.65
CA PRO A 104 -2.44 -15.58 8.16
C PRO A 104 -2.75 -16.93 7.54
N GLU A 105 -1.82 -17.49 6.75
CA GLU A 105 -1.97 -18.79 6.08
C GLU A 105 -2.20 -19.97 7.04
N ASP A 106 -1.74 -19.84 8.29
CA ASP A 106 -1.90 -20.87 9.29
C ASP A 106 -3.05 -20.57 10.28
N ARG A 107 -3.77 -19.46 10.13
CA ARG A 107 -4.89 -19.08 11.02
C ARG A 107 -6.22 -19.72 10.59
N GLY A 108 -7.09 -19.95 11.57
CA GLY A 108 -8.53 -20.04 11.29
C GLY A 108 -9.00 -18.63 10.93
N GLN A 109 -9.44 -18.41 9.71
CA GLN A 109 -9.98 -17.12 9.25
C GLN A 109 -11.47 -17.28 9.02
N GLU A 110 -12.24 -16.20 9.18
CA GLU A 110 -13.66 -16.19 8.86
C GLU A 110 -14.02 -14.89 8.12
N PRO A 111 -14.46 -14.96 6.84
CA PRO A 111 -14.64 -16.20 6.08
C PRO A 111 -13.30 -16.92 5.83
N LYS A 112 -13.35 -18.25 5.79
CA LYS A 112 -12.15 -19.07 5.61
C LYS A 112 -11.38 -18.66 4.35
N GLY A 113 -10.10 -18.34 4.54
CA GLY A 113 -9.16 -18.04 3.47
C GLY A 113 -9.25 -16.62 2.91
N TRP A 114 -10.13 -15.74 3.42
CA TRP A 114 -10.36 -14.42 2.80
C TRP A 114 -9.07 -13.62 2.60
N PHE A 115 -8.15 -13.72 3.55
CA PHE A 115 -6.90 -12.99 3.46
C PHE A 115 -5.95 -13.65 2.47
N THR A 116 -5.78 -14.97 2.52
CA THR A 116 -4.89 -15.70 1.61
C THR A 116 -5.39 -15.73 0.17
N ASP A 117 -6.70 -15.60 -0.03
CA ASP A 117 -7.32 -15.50 -1.35
C ASP A 117 -7.17 -14.08 -1.92
N GLY A 118 -7.09 -13.07 -1.05
CA GLY A 118 -6.98 -11.66 -1.42
C GLY A 118 -5.56 -11.09 -1.40
N TYR A 119 -4.61 -11.75 -0.73
CA TYR A 119 -3.25 -11.24 -0.48
C TYR A 119 -2.18 -12.32 -0.63
N THR A 120 -1.02 -11.91 -1.14
CA THR A 120 0.17 -12.73 -1.30
C THR A 120 1.33 -12.14 -0.49
N ASP A 121 2.09 -13.01 0.19
CA ASP A 121 3.33 -12.64 0.87
C ASP A 121 4.37 -12.13 -0.15
N THR A 122 4.96 -10.96 0.12
CA THR A 122 5.98 -10.38 -0.75
C THR A 122 7.40 -10.88 -0.44
N GLU A 123 7.55 -11.70 0.61
CA GLU A 123 8.82 -12.14 1.21
C GLU A 123 9.68 -10.98 1.76
N LYS A 124 9.13 -9.76 1.79
CA LYS A 124 9.78 -8.56 2.32
C LYS A 124 9.27 -8.26 3.71
N THR A 125 10.10 -7.56 4.47
CA THR A 125 9.76 -7.10 5.80
C THR A 125 10.03 -5.61 5.96
N LEU A 126 9.41 -5.03 6.97
CA LEU A 126 9.77 -3.75 7.57
C LEU A 126 9.87 -3.94 9.09
N VAL A 127 10.46 -3.00 9.82
CA VAL A 127 10.71 -3.14 11.26
C VAL A 127 10.02 -2.04 12.05
N LEU A 128 9.25 -2.44 13.06
CA LEU A 128 8.89 -1.57 14.17
C LEU A 128 10.08 -1.49 15.11
N ASP A 129 10.52 -0.27 15.43
CA ASP A 129 11.79 -0.03 16.12
C ASP A 129 11.64 1.06 17.21
N ALA A 130 12.78 1.55 17.68
CA ALA A 130 12.99 2.44 18.80
C ALA A 130 11.87 3.45 19.07
N PRO A 131 11.50 3.66 20.36
CA PRO A 131 12.04 3.03 21.57
C PRO A 131 11.57 1.59 21.82
N HIS A 132 10.72 1.02 20.97
CA HIS A 132 10.32 -0.37 21.12
C HIS A 132 11.44 -1.32 20.65
N PRO A 133 11.60 -2.52 21.24
CA PRO A 133 12.50 -3.54 20.70
C PRO A 133 12.21 -3.83 19.22
N PRO A 134 13.21 -4.05 18.36
CA PRO A 134 12.98 -4.35 16.95
C PRO A 134 12.03 -5.55 16.77
N VAL A 135 10.97 -5.35 15.99
CA VAL A 135 10.02 -6.41 15.59
C VAL A 135 9.83 -6.34 14.08
N GLU A 136 10.07 -7.46 13.41
CA GLU A 136 9.83 -7.58 11.98
C GLU A 136 8.33 -7.71 11.68
N TYR A 137 7.94 -7.14 10.55
CA TYR A 137 6.60 -7.27 9.99
C TYR A 137 6.67 -7.80 8.57
N PHE A 138 6.01 -8.91 8.29
CA PHE A 138 5.89 -9.49 6.95
C PHE A 138 4.93 -8.67 6.10
N ILE A 139 5.35 -8.32 4.89
CA ILE A 139 4.55 -7.46 4.00
C ILE A 139 3.75 -8.35 3.05
N TYR A 140 2.44 -8.23 3.10
CA TYR A 140 1.51 -8.87 2.17
C TYR A 140 0.94 -7.83 1.21
N LYS A 141 0.82 -8.19 -0.07
CA LYS A 141 0.28 -7.34 -1.14
C LYS A 141 -1.07 -7.88 -1.59
N SER A 142 -2.05 -7.00 -1.82
CA SER A 142 -3.32 -7.42 -2.43
C SER A 142 -3.06 -8.06 -3.81
N ASN A 143 -3.75 -9.16 -4.11
CA ASN A 143 -3.56 -9.90 -5.37
C ASN A 143 -3.97 -9.07 -6.58
N GLU A 144 -4.97 -8.20 -6.40
CA GLU A 144 -5.45 -7.25 -7.39
C GLU A 144 -5.39 -5.82 -6.82
N PRO A 145 -5.24 -4.80 -7.66
CA PRO A 145 -5.40 -3.42 -7.24
C PRO A 145 -6.87 -3.11 -6.95
N TYR A 146 -7.12 -2.38 -5.87
CA TYR A 146 -8.43 -1.80 -5.60
C TYR A 146 -8.72 -0.70 -6.62
N PRO A 147 -9.97 -0.56 -7.09
CA PRO A 147 -10.36 0.59 -7.91
C PRO A 147 -10.35 1.88 -7.10
N GLU A 148 -10.33 3.02 -7.79
CA GLU A 148 -10.60 4.34 -7.19
C GLU A 148 -11.90 4.29 -6.34
N GLY A 149 -11.87 4.98 -5.21
CA GLY A 149 -12.99 5.05 -4.26
C GLY A 149 -12.75 4.22 -3.01
N LYS A 150 -13.82 3.58 -2.51
CA LYS A 150 -13.81 2.95 -1.19
C LYS A 150 -13.02 1.63 -1.18
N VAL A 151 -12.01 1.55 -0.32
CA VAL A 151 -11.34 0.33 0.11
C VAL A 151 -11.94 -0.15 1.43
N GLU A 152 -12.14 -1.46 1.57
CA GLU A 152 -12.56 -2.10 2.82
C GLU A 152 -11.61 -3.26 3.16
N LEU A 153 -11.05 -3.20 4.37
CA LEU A 153 -10.17 -4.22 4.93
C LEU A 153 -10.87 -4.90 6.10
N LEU A 154 -10.94 -6.22 6.06
CA LEU A 154 -11.56 -7.03 7.10
C LEU A 154 -10.54 -7.33 8.20
N GLY A 155 -11.04 -7.52 9.42
CA GLY A 155 -10.26 -8.07 10.52
C GLY A 155 -9.93 -9.55 10.31
N ILE A 156 -8.80 -9.98 10.86
CA ILE A 156 -8.42 -11.40 10.94
C ILE A 156 -8.78 -11.91 12.33
N ASP A 157 -9.13 -13.19 12.40
CA ASP A 157 -9.59 -13.83 13.62
C ASP A 157 -8.60 -13.63 14.79
N GLU A 158 -9.16 -13.30 15.94
CA GLU A 158 -8.45 -13.28 17.21
C GLU A 158 -8.31 -14.74 17.64
N VAL A 159 -7.11 -15.31 17.49
CA VAL A 159 -6.77 -16.42 18.39
C VAL A 159 -6.80 -15.82 19.79
N ILE A 160 -7.59 -16.38 20.72
CA ILE A 160 -7.72 -15.85 22.09
C ILE A 160 -6.34 -15.52 22.66
N GLY A 161 -6.08 -14.24 22.96
CA GLY A 161 -4.80 -13.72 23.45
C GLY A 161 -3.86 -13.10 22.39
N ASP A 162 -4.30 -13.00 21.13
CA ASP A 162 -3.52 -12.53 19.99
C ASP A 162 -4.26 -11.36 19.28
N PRO A 163 -4.20 -10.13 19.85
CA PRO A 163 -4.83 -8.96 19.27
C PRO A 163 -3.97 -8.43 18.12
N VAL A 164 -4.09 -9.03 16.93
CA VAL A 164 -3.34 -8.55 15.77
C VAL A 164 -4.26 -7.83 14.81
N ILE A 165 -3.98 -6.54 14.66
CA ILE A 165 -4.34 -5.76 13.48
C ILE A 165 -3.10 -5.67 12.59
N MET A 166 -3.33 -5.46 11.30
CA MET A 166 -2.32 -4.92 10.39
C MET A 166 -1.87 -3.54 10.90
N TRP A 167 -0.78 -3.48 11.64
CA TRP A 167 -0.41 -2.24 12.32
C TRP A 167 0.10 -1.17 11.36
N THR A 168 0.58 -1.57 10.18
CA THR A 168 0.96 -0.66 9.10
C THR A 168 0.32 -1.12 7.79
N ILE A 169 -0.42 -0.21 7.17
CA ILE A 169 -1.02 -0.37 5.84
C ILE A 169 -0.43 0.72 4.96
N PHE A 170 -0.11 0.41 3.71
CA PHE A 170 0.35 1.41 2.74
C PHE A 170 -0.11 1.08 1.33
N VAL A 171 -0.14 2.08 0.46
CA VAL A 171 -0.70 1.97 -0.89
C VAL A 171 0.30 2.36 -1.96
N GLU A 172 0.32 1.59 -3.06
CA GLU A 172 1.10 1.84 -4.26
C GLU A 172 0.15 1.96 -5.45
N GLU A 173 0.40 2.91 -6.35
CA GLU A 173 -0.37 3.03 -7.58
C GLU A 173 -0.38 1.71 -8.35
N GLY A 174 -1.57 1.31 -8.76
CA GLY A 174 -1.82 0.09 -9.52
C GLY A 174 -2.43 0.40 -10.88
N GLN A 175 -2.38 -0.58 -11.77
CA GLN A 175 -3.15 -0.56 -13.01
C GLN A 175 -4.20 -1.66 -12.92
N LEU A 176 -5.48 -1.28 -13.08
CA LEU A 176 -6.55 -2.27 -13.17
C LEU A 176 -6.29 -3.15 -14.40
N PRO A 177 -6.51 -4.48 -14.30
CA PRO A 177 -6.47 -5.33 -15.48
C PRO A 177 -7.48 -4.82 -16.51
N VAL A 178 -7.01 -4.53 -17.73
CA VAL A 178 -7.91 -4.20 -18.83
C VAL A 178 -8.83 -5.39 -19.07
N SER A 179 -10.13 -5.20 -18.84
CA SER A 179 -11.11 -6.22 -19.19
C SER A 179 -11.04 -6.42 -20.72
N PRO A 180 -10.85 -7.65 -21.24
CA PRO A 180 -10.81 -7.90 -22.69
C PRO A 180 -12.21 -7.81 -23.35
N VAL A 181 -13.11 -6.97 -22.82
CA VAL A 181 -14.40 -6.66 -23.44
C VAL A 181 -14.14 -5.70 -24.60
N GLY A 182 -13.72 -6.33 -25.69
CA GLY A 182 -13.22 -5.70 -26.89
C GLY A 182 -12.15 -6.55 -27.57
N ASN A 183 -12.30 -7.87 -27.57
CA ASN A 183 -11.51 -8.70 -28.47
C ASN A 183 -11.69 -8.13 -29.88
N LEU A 184 -10.58 -7.83 -30.55
CA LEU A 184 -10.52 -7.38 -31.95
C LEU A 184 -11.39 -8.23 -32.89
N THR A 185 -11.72 -9.46 -32.51
CA THR A 185 -12.60 -10.36 -33.25
C THR A 185 -14.04 -9.87 -33.40
N THR A 186 -14.58 -9.06 -32.48
CA THR A 186 -15.94 -8.50 -32.65
C THR A 186 -15.92 -7.38 -33.69
N THR A 187 -14.88 -6.54 -33.69
CA THR A 187 -14.72 -5.45 -34.66
C THR A 187 -14.54 -5.95 -36.10
N TRP A 188 -13.93 -7.13 -36.30
CA TRP A 188 -13.85 -7.76 -37.63
C TRP A 188 -15.17 -8.37 -38.12
N GLY A 189 -16.08 -8.72 -37.21
CA GLY A 189 -17.41 -9.22 -37.54
C GLY A 189 -18.28 -8.12 -38.16
N ASP A 190 -18.25 -6.94 -37.56
CA ASP A 190 -19.07 -5.79 -37.99
C ASP A 190 -18.57 -5.16 -39.30
N ILE A 191 -17.25 -5.20 -39.59
CA ILE A 191 -16.68 -4.67 -40.85
C ILE A 191 -17.05 -5.52 -42.07
N LYS A 192 -17.42 -6.79 -41.90
CA LYS A 192 -17.78 -7.69 -43.00
C LYS A 192 -19.28 -7.72 -43.31
N THR A 193 -20.09 -7.03 -42.51
CA THR A 193 -21.54 -6.92 -42.69
C THR A 193 -21.99 -5.66 -43.43
N ASP A 194 -21.05 -4.79 -43.81
CA ASP A 194 -21.22 -3.70 -44.78
C ASP A 194 -20.63 -4.07 -46.15
#